data_AF-W2CVU0-F1
#
_entry.id   AF-W2CVU0-F1
#
_cell.length_a   1.000
_cell.length_b   1.000
_cell.length_c   1.000
_cell.angle_alpha   90.00
_cell.angle_beta   90.00
_cell.angle_gamma   90.00
#
_symmetry.space_group_name_H-M   'P 1'
#
loop_
_entity.id
_entity.type
_entity.pdbx_description
1 polymer ?
#
loop_
_entity_poly.entity_id
_entity_poly.type
_entity_poly.pdbx_seq_one_letter_code
_entity_poly.pdbx_strand_id
1 'polypeptide(L)'
;MKTKTLLFLALAALSLTTACHKAAHEVPNITLTVDPGRKIFLSFAGETDTTSIRIQCGKLDTSFVIGKKRTPARYFIADAEKMTIHGAITAFNCSTNGGGITAIDCSRDTMLRSLECHDNALTTLNVGGCSSLRILECYSNRLASLDVTRCPALERLNCSDNLLTDLNLSKCPKLEMIACINNGLTKLDVTMCSKLSVLYCYRNKLTELQLRGCAWLTELSCGKNYLPNLDFSGCNSLRTAYCCDNDFSYAATEELYRSLPDRTGEDEPGHIFILNEDALPPGRTGAGNEGIATQKHWEVLWCRGDW
;
A
#
# COMPACT_ATOMS: atom_id res chain seq x y z
N MET A 1 46.49 68.01 -41.53
CA MET A 1 45.34 67.08 -41.67
C MET A 1 45.84 65.69 -41.31
N LYS A 2 45.52 65.20 -40.10
CA LYS A 2 44.70 64.00 -39.79
C LYS A 2 45.29 62.68 -40.34
N THR A 3 45.55 61.60 -39.61
CA THR A 3 45.41 61.20 -38.18
C THR A 3 46.19 59.87 -38.00
N LYS A 4 46.59 59.54 -36.77
CA LYS A 4 47.28 58.29 -36.36
C LYS A 4 46.45 57.01 -36.62
N THR A 5 47.12 55.90 -36.87
CA THR A 5 46.58 54.54 -36.71
C THR A 5 47.56 53.68 -35.91
N LEU A 6 47.21 53.36 -34.67
CA LEU A 6 47.73 52.21 -33.91
C LEU A 6 46.60 51.18 -33.89
N LEU A 7 46.90 49.93 -34.24
CA LEU A 7 46.00 48.79 -34.06
C LEU A 7 46.65 47.79 -33.11
N PHE A 8 46.01 47.57 -31.96
CA PHE A 8 46.36 46.58 -30.95
C PHE A 8 45.70 45.23 -31.25
N LEU A 9 46.35 44.16 -30.78
CA LEU A 9 45.96 42.75 -30.90
C LEU A 9 44.53 42.47 -30.43
N ALA A 10 43.82 41.59 -31.18
CA ALA A 10 42.63 40.89 -30.71
C ALA A 10 42.94 39.38 -30.59
N LEU A 11 42.99 38.88 -29.36
CA LEU A 11 42.90 37.44 -29.06
C LEU A 11 41.43 37.03 -29.14
N ALA A 12 41.08 36.15 -30.06
CA ALA A 12 39.76 35.53 -30.12
C ALA A 12 39.67 34.42 -29.06
N ALA A 13 38.91 34.66 -28.00
CA ALA A 13 38.48 33.62 -27.08
C ALA A 13 37.20 32.97 -27.63
N LEU A 14 37.28 31.69 -28.03
CA LEU A 14 36.10 30.85 -28.24
C LEU A 14 35.39 30.66 -26.89
N SER A 15 34.20 31.25 -26.73
CA SER A 15 33.26 30.84 -25.69
C SER A 15 32.36 29.73 -26.25
N LEU A 16 32.70 28.48 -25.92
CA LEU A 16 31.74 27.37 -25.93
C LEU A 16 30.72 27.63 -24.83
N THR A 17 29.56 28.18 -25.17
CA THR A 17 28.40 28.17 -24.28
C THR A 17 27.86 26.75 -24.21
N THR A 18 28.38 25.96 -23.27
CA THR A 18 27.67 24.76 -22.81
C THR A 18 26.36 25.22 -22.18
N ALA A 19 25.26 25.08 -22.92
CA ALA A 19 23.92 25.15 -22.39
C ALA A 19 23.76 24.02 -21.36
N CYS A 20 24.07 24.32 -20.11
CA CYS A 20 23.75 23.45 -19.00
C CYS A 20 22.23 23.51 -18.83
N HIS A 21 21.51 22.58 -19.48
CA HIS A 21 20.22 22.13 -18.99
C HIS A 21 20.47 21.48 -17.63
N LYS A 22 20.59 22.30 -16.58
CA LYS A 22 20.14 21.86 -15.26
C LYS A 22 18.67 21.55 -15.48
N ALA A 23 18.30 20.28 -15.48
CA ALA A 23 16.93 19.91 -15.16
C ALA A 23 16.63 20.68 -13.87
N ALA A 24 15.80 21.73 -13.97
CA ALA A 24 15.24 22.33 -12.79
C ALA A 24 14.64 21.15 -12.04
N HIS A 25 15.16 20.85 -10.84
CA HIS A 25 14.51 19.91 -9.95
C HIS A 25 13.08 20.45 -9.79
N GLU A 26 12.13 19.91 -10.57
CA GLU A 26 10.73 20.21 -10.37
C GLU A 26 10.48 19.85 -8.92
N VAL A 27 10.14 20.87 -8.12
CA VAL A 27 9.87 20.70 -6.70
C VAL A 27 8.83 19.58 -6.58
N PRO A 28 9.05 18.56 -5.73
CA PRO A 28 8.08 17.47 -5.58
C PRO A 28 6.69 18.07 -5.35
N ASN A 29 5.73 17.57 -6.12
CA ASN A 29 4.39 18.12 -6.20
C ASN A 29 3.37 17.03 -5.92
N ILE A 30 2.55 17.27 -4.92
CA ILE A 30 1.35 16.49 -4.63
C ILE A 30 0.14 17.33 -5.04
N THR A 31 -0.72 16.76 -5.87
CA THR A 31 -1.99 17.38 -6.28
C THR A 31 -3.16 16.64 -5.65
N LEU A 32 -4.11 17.40 -5.10
CA LEU A 32 -5.39 16.91 -4.60
C LEU A 32 -6.52 17.48 -5.46
N THR A 33 -7.54 16.67 -5.76
CA THR A 33 -8.86 17.13 -6.19
C THR A 33 -9.76 17.19 -4.96
N VAL A 34 -10.30 18.38 -4.68
CA VAL A 34 -11.04 18.71 -3.47
C VAL A 34 -12.30 19.51 -3.79
N ASP A 35 -13.28 19.50 -2.90
CA ASP A 35 -14.46 20.36 -3.06
C ASP A 35 -14.12 21.83 -2.68
N PRO A 36 -14.36 22.82 -3.56
CA PRO A 36 -14.22 24.23 -3.20
C PRO A 36 -15.04 24.62 -1.97
N GLY A 37 -14.48 25.47 -1.12
CA GLY A 37 -15.04 25.94 0.14
C GLY A 37 -14.83 25.01 1.33
N ARG A 38 -14.36 23.77 1.14
CA ARG A 38 -14.10 22.85 2.25
C ARG A 38 -12.80 23.15 2.98
N LYS A 39 -12.80 22.83 4.27
CA LYS A 39 -11.58 22.71 5.08
C LYS A 39 -10.92 21.37 4.78
N ILE A 40 -9.68 21.43 4.29
CA ILE A 40 -8.85 20.26 3.99
C ILE A 40 -7.73 20.18 5.02
N PHE A 41 -7.79 19.18 5.89
CA PHE A 41 -6.83 18.87 6.94
C PHE A 41 -5.65 18.10 6.37
N LEU A 42 -4.46 18.68 6.54
CA LEU A 42 -3.21 18.16 6.03
C LEU A 42 -2.15 18.15 7.15
N SER A 43 -1.30 17.12 7.14
CA SER A 43 -0.15 16.97 8.01
C SER A 43 1.06 16.50 7.19
N PHE A 44 2.25 16.98 7.55
CA PHE A 44 3.45 16.80 6.74
C PHE A 44 4.66 16.45 7.60
N ALA A 45 5.63 15.77 7.02
CA ALA A 45 7.03 15.76 7.44
C ALA A 45 7.92 16.06 6.24
N GLY A 46 8.93 16.90 6.43
CA GLY A 46 9.88 17.27 5.39
C GLY A 46 11.15 16.42 5.40
N GLU A 47 11.98 16.57 4.37
CA GLU A 47 13.29 15.90 4.29
C GLU A 47 14.32 16.48 5.29
N THR A 48 14.19 17.76 5.62
CA THR A 48 15.07 18.49 6.53
C THR A 48 14.28 19.20 7.63
N ASP A 49 14.95 19.68 8.68
CA ASP A 49 14.33 20.47 9.75
C ASP A 49 13.89 21.87 9.29
N THR A 50 14.23 22.25 8.06
CA THR A 50 13.93 23.56 7.45
C THR A 50 13.28 23.41 6.08
N THR A 51 12.52 22.34 5.86
CA THR A 51 11.87 22.08 4.57
C THR A 51 10.80 23.13 4.31
N SER A 52 10.99 23.95 3.28
CA SER A 52 9.99 24.91 2.82
C SER A 52 8.90 24.18 2.02
N ILE A 53 7.64 24.45 2.35
CA ILE A 53 6.49 23.95 1.60
C ILE A 53 5.61 25.12 1.17
N ARG A 54 4.98 24.98 0.00
CA ARG A 54 4.01 25.93 -0.56
C ARG A 54 2.73 25.21 -0.93
N ILE A 55 1.60 25.71 -0.47
CA ILE A 55 0.27 25.18 -0.79
C ILE A 55 -0.47 26.22 -1.63
N GLN A 56 -0.99 25.79 -2.77
CA GLN A 56 -1.76 26.62 -3.68
C GLN A 56 -3.10 25.99 -4.01
N CYS A 57 -4.18 26.78 -4.00
CA CYS A 57 -5.51 26.33 -4.37
C CYS A 57 -6.38 27.56 -4.66
N GLY A 58 -6.61 27.92 -5.92
CA GLY A 58 -7.28 29.18 -6.26
C GLY A 58 -6.50 30.39 -5.73
N LYS A 59 -7.14 31.22 -4.90
CA LYS A 59 -6.53 32.36 -4.20
C LYS A 59 -5.69 31.98 -2.99
N LEU A 60 -5.83 30.75 -2.47
CA LEU A 60 -4.92 30.25 -1.42
C LEU A 60 -3.53 30.12 -2.04
N ASP A 61 -2.56 30.83 -1.49
CA ASP A 61 -1.14 30.69 -1.81
C ASP A 61 -0.34 30.99 -0.54
N THR A 62 0.10 29.96 0.15
CA THR A 62 0.77 30.08 1.44
C THR A 62 2.04 29.25 1.47
N SER A 63 3.06 29.75 2.15
CA SER A 63 4.32 29.05 2.35
C SER A 63 4.71 29.04 3.81
N PHE A 64 5.26 27.93 4.26
CA PHE A 64 5.75 27.77 5.63
C PHE A 64 6.81 26.68 5.69
N VAL A 65 7.49 26.60 6.82
CA VAL A 65 8.57 25.63 7.06
C VAL A 65 8.07 24.48 7.93
N ILE A 66 8.43 23.25 7.56
CA ILE A 66 8.21 22.04 8.34
C ILE A 66 9.55 21.35 8.62
N GLY A 67 9.59 20.56 9.68
CA GLY A 67 10.77 19.76 10.03
C GLY A 67 10.64 18.28 9.64
N LYS A 68 11.60 17.46 10.09
CA LYS A 68 11.55 16.00 9.88
C LYS A 68 10.47 15.30 10.69
N LYS A 69 10.03 15.92 11.79
CA LYS A 69 8.92 15.42 12.61
C LYS A 69 7.59 15.79 11.97
N ARG A 70 6.64 14.86 12.03
CA ARG A 70 5.28 15.09 11.54
C ARG A 70 4.64 16.29 12.24
N THR A 71 4.07 17.21 11.47
CA THR A 71 3.32 18.35 12.00
C THR A 71 1.97 17.89 12.56
N PRO A 72 1.38 18.61 13.53
CA PRO A 72 -0.05 18.50 13.79
C PRO A 72 -0.84 18.74 12.49
N ALA A 73 -2.02 18.14 12.37
CA ALA A 73 -2.92 18.42 11.26
C ALA A 73 -3.36 19.89 11.30
N ARG A 74 -3.31 20.56 10.15
CA ARG A 74 -3.80 21.92 9.95
C ARG A 74 -4.75 21.94 8.77
N TYR A 75 -5.83 22.71 8.87
CA TYR A 75 -6.74 22.84 7.74
C TYR A 75 -6.37 24.02 6.84
N PHE A 76 -6.65 23.84 5.55
CA PHE A 76 -6.58 24.87 4.53
C PHE A 76 -7.94 24.93 3.83
N ILE A 77 -8.45 26.13 3.55
CA ILE A 77 -9.72 26.27 2.83
C ILE A 77 -9.41 26.18 1.34
N ALA A 78 -10.01 25.21 0.66
CA ALA A 78 -9.86 25.04 -0.78
C ALA A 78 -10.64 26.16 -1.52
N ASP A 79 -9.96 27.10 -2.15
CA ASP A 79 -10.64 28.16 -2.94
C ASP A 79 -10.93 27.70 -4.39
N ALA A 80 -10.36 26.57 -4.80
CA ALA A 80 -10.61 25.93 -6.08
C ALA A 80 -10.65 24.40 -5.94
N GLU A 81 -10.97 23.71 -7.04
CA GLU A 81 -11.06 22.24 -7.05
C GLU A 81 -9.68 21.56 -6.95
N LYS A 82 -8.64 22.22 -7.47
CA LYS A 82 -7.29 21.70 -7.49
C LYS A 82 -6.45 22.36 -6.39
N MET A 83 -5.93 21.55 -5.48
CA MET A 83 -4.94 21.97 -4.49
C MET A 83 -3.58 21.35 -4.83
N THR A 84 -2.54 22.16 -4.96
CA THR A 84 -1.17 21.71 -5.20
C THR A 84 -0.30 22.01 -3.99
N ILE A 85 0.56 21.06 -3.65
CA ILE A 85 1.46 21.14 -2.51
C ILE A 85 2.86 20.89 -3.05
N HIS A 86 3.73 21.89 -2.90
CA HIS A 86 5.10 21.86 -3.35
C HIS A 86 6.04 21.76 -2.15
N GLY A 87 7.01 20.84 -2.21
CA GLY A 87 8.12 20.76 -1.27
C GLY A 87 8.67 19.35 -1.16
N ALA A 88 9.87 19.19 -0.62
CA ALA A 88 10.46 17.87 -0.39
C ALA A 88 9.82 17.17 0.82
N ILE A 89 8.59 16.66 0.62
CA ILE A 89 7.78 15.99 1.62
C ILE A 89 8.17 14.51 1.69
N THR A 90 8.36 14.00 2.90
CA THR A 90 8.71 12.60 3.14
C THR A 90 7.56 11.81 3.75
N ALA A 91 6.67 12.47 4.50
CA ALA A 91 5.42 11.88 4.94
C ALA A 91 4.28 12.87 4.73
N PHE A 92 3.20 12.40 4.13
CA PHE A 92 2.01 13.18 3.86
C PHE A 92 0.78 12.47 4.40
N ASN A 93 0.05 13.14 5.28
CA ASN A 93 -1.25 12.69 5.75
C ASN A 93 -2.32 13.71 5.32
N CYS A 94 -3.32 13.20 4.61
CA CYS A 94 -4.56 13.89 4.25
C CYS A 94 -5.78 13.01 4.55
N SER A 95 -5.68 12.14 5.57
CA SER A 95 -6.74 11.22 5.94
C SER A 95 -7.93 11.95 6.59
N THR A 96 -9.09 11.28 6.60
CA THR A 96 -10.26 11.73 7.38
C THR A 96 -10.78 13.12 6.99
N ASN A 97 -10.76 13.47 5.70
CA ASN A 97 -11.29 14.75 5.20
C ASN A 97 -12.80 14.71 4.90
N GLY A 98 -13.54 13.75 5.48
CA GLY A 98 -15.00 13.64 5.36
C GLY A 98 -15.48 13.50 3.91
N GLY A 99 -14.71 12.77 3.10
CA GLY A 99 -14.94 12.62 1.66
C GLY A 99 -14.62 13.87 0.82
N GLY A 100 -13.97 14.88 1.40
CA GLY A 100 -13.62 16.14 0.72
C GLY A 100 -12.44 16.05 -0.25
N ILE A 101 -11.82 14.87 -0.39
CA ILE A 101 -10.76 14.58 -1.37
C ILE A 101 -11.22 13.41 -2.23
N THR A 102 -11.21 13.61 -3.56
CA THR A 102 -11.69 12.62 -4.54
C THR A 102 -10.59 12.10 -5.47
N ALA A 103 -9.47 12.82 -5.58
CA ALA A 103 -8.29 12.33 -6.29
C ALA A 103 -6.99 12.83 -5.65
N ILE A 104 -5.95 12.00 -5.74
CA ILE A 104 -4.58 12.36 -5.37
C ILE A 104 -3.64 11.96 -6.50
N ASP A 105 -2.75 12.87 -6.88
CA ASP A 105 -1.63 12.61 -7.77
C ASP A 105 -0.31 13.00 -7.09
N CYS A 106 0.46 11.97 -6.73
CA CYS A 106 1.81 12.07 -6.17
C CYS A 106 2.86 11.59 -7.19
N SER A 107 2.52 11.39 -8.46
CA SER A 107 3.41 10.76 -9.45
C SER A 107 4.70 11.53 -9.77
N ARG A 108 4.86 12.74 -9.23
CA ARG A 108 6.10 13.53 -9.32
C ARG A 108 6.85 13.60 -7.99
N ASP A 109 6.36 12.95 -6.94
CA ASP A 109 6.98 12.97 -5.63
C ASP A 109 7.83 11.71 -5.39
N THR A 110 9.10 11.82 -5.77
CA THR A 110 10.08 10.74 -5.60
C THR A 110 10.62 10.63 -4.17
N MET A 111 10.32 11.60 -3.30
CA MET A 111 10.83 11.67 -1.92
C MET A 111 9.81 11.15 -0.90
N LEU A 112 8.54 11.06 -1.27
CA LEU A 112 7.48 10.55 -0.42
C LEU A 112 7.77 9.11 0.04
N ARG A 113 7.86 8.91 1.36
CA ARG A 113 8.10 7.61 2.03
C ARG A 113 6.85 7.08 2.71
N SER A 114 5.91 7.95 3.09
CA SER A 114 4.67 7.58 3.75
C SER A 114 3.51 8.43 3.21
N LEU A 115 2.46 7.78 2.75
CA LEU A 115 1.21 8.40 2.32
C LEU A 115 0.04 7.82 3.10
N GLU A 116 -0.63 8.67 3.88
CA GLU A 116 -1.87 8.36 4.58
C GLU A 116 -3.00 9.18 3.98
N CYS A 117 -3.92 8.52 3.29
CA CYS A 117 -5.03 9.14 2.57
C CYS A 117 -6.36 8.39 2.78
N HIS A 118 -6.43 7.58 3.82
CA HIS A 118 -7.61 6.81 4.20
C HIS A 118 -8.79 7.68 4.67
N ASP A 119 -9.98 7.09 4.71
CA ASP A 119 -11.24 7.74 5.13
C ASP A 119 -11.57 9.00 4.32
N ASN A 120 -11.57 8.84 3.00
CA ASN A 120 -11.87 9.87 2.01
C ASN A 120 -12.91 9.36 0.99
N ALA A 121 -13.01 10.01 -0.18
CA ALA A 121 -13.85 9.57 -1.28
C ALA A 121 -13.01 9.39 -2.56
N LEU A 122 -11.76 8.94 -2.41
CA LEU A 122 -10.84 8.81 -3.54
C LEU A 122 -11.37 7.81 -4.56
N THR A 123 -11.55 8.28 -5.79
CA THR A 123 -11.82 7.43 -6.96
C THR A 123 -10.54 7.17 -7.76
N THR A 124 -9.54 8.05 -7.64
CA THR A 124 -8.22 7.89 -8.27
C THR A 124 -7.09 8.22 -7.30
N LEU A 125 -6.09 7.36 -7.26
CA LEU A 125 -4.85 7.56 -6.52
C LEU A 125 -3.67 7.20 -7.43
N ASN A 126 -2.84 8.19 -7.77
CA ASN A 126 -1.67 8.01 -8.61
C ASN A 126 -0.38 8.13 -7.78
N VAL A 127 0.29 7.01 -7.55
CA VAL A 127 1.59 6.92 -6.84
C VAL A 127 2.73 6.50 -7.77
N GLY A 128 2.54 6.59 -9.10
CA GLY A 128 3.44 5.99 -10.09
C GLY A 128 4.88 6.52 -10.11
N GLY A 129 5.17 7.65 -9.47
CA GLY A 129 6.54 8.18 -9.32
C GLY A 129 7.11 8.07 -7.90
N CYS A 130 6.36 7.51 -6.95
CA CYS A 130 6.76 7.41 -5.56
C CYS A 130 7.67 6.19 -5.34
N SER A 131 8.84 6.17 -5.98
CA SER A 131 9.79 5.04 -5.89
C SER A 131 10.34 4.80 -4.49
N SER A 132 10.29 5.82 -3.63
CA SER A 132 10.74 5.78 -2.22
C SER A 132 9.62 5.46 -1.24
N LEU A 133 8.38 5.24 -1.72
CA LEU A 133 7.22 4.99 -0.87
C LEU A 133 7.36 3.66 -0.13
N ARG A 134 7.30 3.71 1.20
CA ARG A 134 7.41 2.56 2.11
C ARG A 134 6.07 2.20 2.74
N ILE A 135 5.25 3.20 3.03
CA ILE A 135 3.95 3.03 3.68
C ILE A 135 2.87 3.69 2.82
N LEU A 136 1.85 2.92 2.45
CA LEU A 136 0.64 3.41 1.79
C LEU A 136 -0.60 2.96 2.55
N GLU A 137 -1.30 3.91 3.17
CA GLU A 137 -2.58 3.71 3.85
C GLU A 137 -3.67 4.46 3.07
N CYS A 138 -4.44 3.74 2.26
CA CYS A 138 -5.48 4.27 1.38
C CYS A 138 -6.85 3.59 1.58
N TYR A 139 -7.04 2.95 2.74
CA TYR A 139 -8.28 2.26 3.07
C TYR A 139 -9.48 3.19 3.23
N SER A 140 -10.71 2.64 3.23
CA SER A 140 -11.96 3.41 3.32
C SER A 140 -12.07 4.50 2.24
N ASN A 141 -12.01 4.08 0.98
CA ASN A 141 -12.11 4.95 -0.19
C ASN A 141 -13.01 4.30 -1.25
N ARG A 142 -12.95 4.78 -2.50
CA ARG A 142 -13.75 4.27 -3.63
C ARG A 142 -12.87 3.91 -4.82
N LEU A 143 -11.64 3.46 -4.56
CA LEU A 143 -10.67 3.11 -5.60
C LEU A 143 -11.15 1.84 -6.32
N ALA A 144 -11.37 1.95 -7.62
CA ALA A 144 -11.65 0.79 -8.49
C ALA A 144 -10.36 0.11 -8.97
N SER A 145 -9.24 0.82 -8.93
CA SER A 145 -7.91 0.33 -9.32
C SER A 145 -6.83 0.99 -8.47
N LEU A 146 -5.74 0.26 -8.23
CA LEU A 146 -4.55 0.76 -7.56
C LEU A 146 -3.30 0.19 -8.23
N ASP A 147 -2.47 1.06 -8.81
CA ASP A 147 -1.17 0.67 -9.38
C ASP A 147 -0.03 1.04 -8.42
N VAL A 148 0.56 0.01 -7.81
CA VAL A 148 1.76 0.11 -6.95
C VAL A 148 3.00 -0.48 -7.61
N THR A 149 2.94 -0.85 -8.89
CA THR A 149 4.04 -1.55 -9.58
C THR A 149 5.31 -0.71 -9.71
N ARG A 150 5.21 0.60 -9.48
CA ARG A 150 6.33 1.56 -9.46
C ARG A 150 6.78 1.95 -8.06
N CYS A 151 6.32 1.24 -7.03
CA CYS A 151 6.69 1.44 -5.63
C CYS A 151 7.52 0.24 -5.10
N PRO A 152 8.75 0.00 -5.60
CA PRO A 152 9.56 -1.17 -5.21
C PRO A 152 10.06 -1.12 -3.76
N ALA A 153 9.98 0.05 -3.11
CA ALA A 153 10.34 0.24 -1.71
C ALA A 153 9.17 -0.03 -0.74
N LEU A 154 7.99 -0.38 -1.23
CA LEU A 154 6.79 -0.52 -0.41
C LEU A 154 6.94 -1.69 0.57
N GLU A 155 6.72 -1.41 1.85
CA GLU A 155 6.85 -2.34 2.98
C GLU A 155 5.49 -2.61 3.63
N ARG A 156 4.60 -1.61 3.64
CA ARG A 156 3.26 -1.73 4.18
C ARG A 156 2.24 -1.14 3.23
N LEU A 157 1.24 -1.95 2.89
CA LEU A 157 0.11 -1.55 2.07
C LEU A 157 -1.19 -1.88 2.79
N ASN A 158 -2.02 -0.86 2.98
CA ASN A 158 -3.41 -1.03 3.36
C ASN A 158 -4.32 -0.34 2.35
N CYS A 159 -5.07 -1.15 1.60
CA CYS A 159 -6.03 -0.73 0.58
C CYS A 159 -7.42 -1.32 0.87
N SER A 160 -7.69 -1.66 2.13
CA SER A 160 -8.96 -2.23 2.58
C SER A 160 -10.14 -1.30 2.30
N ASP A 161 -11.36 -1.84 2.25
CA ASP A 161 -12.60 -1.06 2.09
C ASP A 161 -12.55 -0.12 0.88
N ASN A 162 -12.31 -0.73 -0.28
CA ASN A 162 -12.30 -0.09 -1.59
C ASN A 162 -13.12 -0.93 -2.58
N LEU A 163 -13.00 -0.65 -3.88
CA LEU A 163 -13.72 -1.34 -4.95
C LEU A 163 -12.76 -2.08 -5.89
N LEU A 164 -11.58 -2.48 -5.39
CA LEU A 164 -10.55 -3.13 -6.18
C LEU A 164 -11.02 -4.51 -6.65
N THR A 165 -10.82 -4.81 -7.93
CA THR A 165 -11.11 -6.12 -8.53
C THR A 165 -9.84 -6.91 -8.85
N ASP A 166 -8.72 -6.21 -8.96
CA ASP A 166 -7.38 -6.75 -9.17
C ASP A 166 -6.36 -5.96 -8.33
N LEU A 167 -5.27 -6.63 -7.93
CA LEU A 167 -4.15 -6.02 -7.22
C LEU A 167 -2.84 -6.68 -7.65
N ASN A 168 -2.00 -5.95 -8.39
CA ASN A 168 -0.72 -6.47 -8.87
C ASN A 168 0.43 -6.07 -7.94
N LEU A 169 0.99 -7.06 -7.24
CA LEU A 169 2.08 -6.90 -6.27
C LEU A 169 3.43 -7.43 -6.78
N SER A 170 3.53 -7.81 -8.06
CA SER A 170 4.72 -8.45 -8.65
C SER A 170 6.01 -7.62 -8.60
N LYS A 171 5.90 -6.31 -8.33
CA LYS A 171 7.02 -5.36 -8.23
C LYS A 171 7.21 -4.80 -6.81
N CYS A 172 6.62 -5.43 -5.80
CA CYS A 172 6.68 -4.99 -4.41
C CYS A 172 7.39 -6.02 -3.51
N PRO A 173 8.67 -6.39 -3.78
CA PRO A 173 9.35 -7.49 -3.08
C PRO A 173 9.67 -7.21 -1.61
N LYS A 174 9.52 -5.96 -1.17
CA LYS A 174 9.77 -5.54 0.22
C LYS A 174 8.52 -5.53 1.08
N LEU A 175 7.33 -5.86 0.56
CA LEU A 175 6.11 -5.89 1.35
C LEU A 175 6.25 -6.89 2.51
N GLU A 176 6.00 -6.39 3.71
CA GLU A 176 5.99 -7.11 4.99
C GLU A 176 4.56 -7.25 5.50
N MET A 177 3.70 -6.26 5.26
CA MET A 177 2.30 -6.28 5.66
C MET A 177 1.38 -5.84 4.50
N ILE A 178 0.38 -6.67 4.21
CA ILE A 178 -0.65 -6.38 3.22
C ILE A 178 -2.03 -6.50 3.88
N ALA A 179 -2.83 -5.44 3.79
CA ALA A 179 -4.25 -5.46 4.08
C ALA A 179 -5.03 -5.00 2.82
N CYS A 180 -5.88 -5.88 2.31
CA CYS A 180 -6.76 -5.64 1.15
C CYS A 180 -8.18 -6.14 1.44
N ILE A 181 -8.60 -6.00 2.71
CA ILE A 181 -9.86 -6.50 3.27
C ILE A 181 -11.03 -5.81 2.55
N ASN A 182 -12.16 -6.51 2.40
CA ASN A 182 -13.40 -5.92 1.91
C ASN A 182 -13.23 -5.19 0.56
N ASN A 183 -12.81 -5.95 -0.44
CA ASN A 183 -12.70 -5.54 -1.84
C ASN A 183 -13.44 -6.57 -2.73
N GLY A 184 -13.31 -6.43 -4.05
CA GLY A 184 -13.85 -7.36 -5.04
C GLY A 184 -12.80 -8.27 -5.68
N LEU A 185 -11.65 -8.51 -5.03
CA LEU A 185 -10.54 -9.26 -5.63
C LEU A 185 -10.96 -10.70 -5.93
N THR A 186 -10.65 -11.19 -7.13
CA THR A 186 -10.96 -12.58 -7.55
C THR A 186 -9.75 -13.50 -7.47
N LYS A 187 -8.55 -12.93 -7.53
CA LYS A 187 -7.26 -13.62 -7.39
C LYS A 187 -6.29 -12.72 -6.63
N LEU A 188 -5.38 -13.34 -5.90
CA LEU A 188 -4.28 -12.64 -5.25
C LEU A 188 -3.00 -13.48 -5.30
N ASP A 189 -1.96 -12.91 -5.91
CA ASP A 189 -0.63 -13.51 -5.97
C ASP A 189 0.34 -12.66 -5.15
N VAL A 190 0.88 -13.25 -4.08
CA VAL A 190 1.87 -12.64 -3.19
C VAL A 190 3.23 -13.35 -3.25
N THR A 191 3.45 -14.22 -4.24
CA THR A 191 4.68 -15.04 -4.37
C THR A 191 5.95 -14.19 -4.52
N MET A 192 5.82 -12.98 -5.08
CA MET A 192 6.92 -12.02 -5.21
C MET A 192 7.18 -11.19 -3.93
N CYS A 193 6.29 -11.25 -2.94
CA CYS A 193 6.40 -10.54 -1.66
C CYS A 193 7.20 -11.38 -0.66
N SER A 194 8.49 -11.63 -0.94
CA SER A 194 9.32 -12.59 -0.19
C SER A 194 9.54 -12.25 1.29
N LYS A 195 9.21 -11.02 1.72
CA LYS A 195 9.32 -10.55 3.11
C LYS A 195 7.98 -10.53 3.85
N LEU A 196 6.89 -10.95 3.20
CA LEU A 196 5.54 -10.86 3.75
C LEU A 196 5.45 -11.67 5.05
N SER A 197 5.06 -11.01 6.13
CA SER A 197 4.82 -11.61 7.44
C SER A 197 3.34 -11.63 7.82
N VAL A 198 2.57 -10.65 7.34
CA VAL A 198 1.14 -10.52 7.64
C VAL A 198 0.33 -10.26 6.37
N LEU A 199 -0.66 -11.11 6.11
CA LEU A 199 -1.60 -10.95 5.01
C LEU A 199 -3.06 -10.97 5.48
N TYR A 200 -3.77 -9.86 5.28
CA TYR A 200 -5.21 -9.75 5.48
C TYR A 200 -5.91 -9.51 4.15
N CYS A 201 -6.65 -10.51 3.68
CA CYS A 201 -7.38 -10.51 2.41
C CYS A 201 -8.81 -11.07 2.53
N TYR A 202 -9.34 -11.13 3.75
CA TYR A 202 -10.69 -11.61 4.01
C TYR A 202 -11.77 -10.67 3.45
N ARG A 203 -13.00 -11.18 3.29
CA ARG A 203 -14.12 -10.47 2.65
C ARG A 203 -13.77 -9.99 1.23
N ASN A 204 -13.31 -10.92 0.40
CA ASN A 204 -13.12 -10.68 -1.03
C ASN A 204 -13.94 -11.70 -1.84
N LYS A 205 -13.61 -11.88 -3.11
CA LYS A 205 -14.18 -12.92 -3.98
C LYS A 205 -13.11 -13.89 -4.46
N LEU A 206 -12.07 -14.11 -3.64
CA LEU A 206 -10.90 -14.88 -4.04
C LEU A 206 -11.29 -16.32 -4.35
N THR A 207 -10.97 -16.75 -5.56
CA THR A 207 -11.02 -18.15 -6.01
C THR A 207 -9.62 -18.75 -6.11
N GLU A 208 -8.60 -17.91 -6.03
CA GLU A 208 -7.19 -18.27 -6.10
C GLU A 208 -6.36 -17.36 -5.20
N LEU A 209 -5.55 -17.95 -4.33
CA LEU A 209 -4.58 -17.27 -3.47
C LEU A 209 -3.25 -18.01 -3.54
N GLN A 210 -2.22 -17.35 -4.09
CA GLN A 210 -0.89 -17.95 -4.23
C GLN A 210 0.05 -17.47 -3.12
N LEU A 211 0.44 -18.38 -2.24
CA LEU A 211 1.31 -18.12 -1.08
C LEU A 211 2.73 -18.72 -1.21
N ARG A 212 3.02 -19.41 -2.33
CA ARG A 212 4.25 -20.16 -2.48
C ARG A 212 5.47 -19.24 -2.35
N GLY A 213 6.38 -19.58 -1.45
CA GLY A 213 7.60 -18.79 -1.20
C GLY A 213 7.45 -17.67 -0.16
N CYS A 214 6.28 -17.49 0.44
CA CYS A 214 6.09 -16.60 1.59
C CYS A 214 6.64 -17.24 2.89
N ALA A 215 7.93 -17.55 2.91
CA ALA A 215 8.58 -18.28 4.00
C ALA A 215 8.50 -17.58 5.37
N TRP A 216 8.35 -16.26 5.37
CA TRP A 216 8.25 -15.41 6.55
C TRP A 216 6.80 -15.12 6.98
N LEU A 217 5.80 -15.64 6.26
CA LEU A 217 4.39 -15.42 6.58
C LEU A 217 4.10 -16.05 7.94
N THR A 218 3.80 -15.23 8.95
CA THR A 218 3.43 -15.69 10.29
C THR A 218 1.92 -15.71 10.49
N GLU A 219 1.21 -14.79 9.83
CA GLU A 219 -0.22 -14.62 10.00
C GLU A 219 -0.94 -14.42 8.65
N LEU A 220 -1.99 -15.22 8.44
CA LEU A 220 -2.89 -15.12 7.31
C LEU A 220 -4.34 -14.97 7.79
N SER A 221 -5.07 -14.00 7.25
CA SER A 221 -6.53 -13.99 7.26
C SER A 221 -7.07 -13.91 5.84
N CYS A 222 -7.67 -15.01 5.38
CA CYS A 222 -8.25 -15.16 4.05
C CYS A 222 -9.71 -15.65 4.10
N GLY A 223 -10.37 -15.52 5.25
CA GLY A 223 -11.75 -15.96 5.40
C GLY A 223 -12.75 -15.17 4.56
N LYS A 224 -14.01 -15.63 4.46
CA LYS A 224 -15.09 -14.98 3.69
C LYS A 224 -14.66 -14.71 2.24
N ASN A 225 -14.27 -15.79 1.57
CA ASN A 225 -13.85 -15.85 0.17
C ASN A 225 -14.47 -17.10 -0.48
N TYR A 226 -14.04 -17.43 -1.70
CA TYR A 226 -14.53 -18.58 -2.47
C TYR A 226 -13.39 -19.54 -2.82
N LEU A 227 -12.40 -19.70 -1.92
CA LEU A 227 -11.23 -20.54 -2.18
C LEU A 227 -11.64 -22.02 -2.15
N PRO A 228 -11.41 -22.80 -3.23
CA PRO A 228 -11.70 -24.23 -3.24
C PRO A 228 -10.56 -25.06 -2.64
N ASN A 229 -9.36 -24.49 -2.56
CA ASN A 229 -8.15 -25.06 -1.98
C ASN A 229 -7.21 -23.94 -1.54
N LEU A 230 -6.25 -24.28 -0.66
CA LEU A 230 -5.19 -23.39 -0.23
C LEU A 230 -3.96 -24.24 0.11
N ASP A 231 -2.80 -23.83 -0.38
CA ASP A 231 -1.53 -24.53 -0.20
C ASP A 231 -0.57 -23.66 0.64
N PHE A 232 -0.17 -24.18 1.80
CA PHE A 232 0.80 -23.57 2.71
C PHE A 232 2.24 -24.03 2.48
N SER A 233 2.50 -24.81 1.42
CA SER A 233 3.84 -25.29 1.10
C SER A 233 4.84 -24.15 0.95
N GLY A 234 5.85 -24.15 1.83
CA GLY A 234 6.90 -23.14 1.88
C GLY A 234 6.59 -21.94 2.78
N CYS A 235 5.42 -21.85 3.41
CA CYS A 235 5.09 -20.85 4.43
C CYS A 235 5.64 -21.25 5.81
N ASN A 236 6.95 -21.51 5.90
CA ASN A 236 7.57 -22.21 7.02
C ASN A 236 7.42 -21.51 8.39
N SER A 237 7.24 -20.19 8.42
CA SER A 237 7.03 -19.43 9.64
C SER A 237 5.57 -19.27 10.06
N LEU A 238 4.60 -19.89 9.36
CA LEU A 238 3.18 -19.71 9.65
C LEU A 238 2.85 -20.18 11.06
N ARG A 239 2.14 -19.32 11.80
CA ARG A 239 1.68 -19.56 13.17
C ARG A 239 0.17 -19.51 13.27
N THR A 240 -0.46 -18.61 12.51
CA THR A 240 -1.91 -18.40 12.59
C THR A 240 -2.53 -18.26 11.20
N ALA A 241 -3.58 -19.02 10.94
CA ALA A 241 -4.36 -18.95 9.70
C ALA A 241 -5.87 -18.87 9.99
N TYR A 242 -6.51 -17.82 9.51
CA TYR A 242 -7.97 -17.66 9.53
C TYR A 242 -8.52 -17.90 8.12
N CYS A 243 -9.11 -19.08 7.92
CA CYS A 243 -9.55 -19.58 6.60
C CYS A 243 -11.07 -19.82 6.53
N CYS A 244 -11.81 -19.41 7.55
CA CYS A 244 -13.26 -19.55 7.70
C CYS A 244 -14.06 -19.04 6.51
N ASP A 245 -15.28 -19.53 6.31
CA ASP A 245 -16.17 -19.09 5.22
C ASP A 245 -15.50 -19.10 3.83
N ASN A 246 -14.95 -20.25 3.43
CA ASN A 246 -14.44 -20.54 2.09
C ASN A 246 -15.12 -21.82 1.53
N ASP A 247 -14.80 -22.18 0.28
CA ASP A 247 -15.42 -23.30 -0.45
C ASP A 247 -14.60 -24.60 -0.39
N PHE A 248 -13.89 -24.85 0.72
CA PHE A 248 -13.08 -26.06 0.87
C PHE A 248 -13.96 -27.33 0.94
N SER A 249 -13.66 -28.30 0.06
CA SER A 249 -14.18 -29.66 0.21
C SER A 249 -13.43 -30.44 1.29
N TYR A 250 -13.99 -31.54 1.81
CA TYR A 250 -13.30 -32.40 2.78
C TYR A 250 -11.89 -32.81 2.33
N ALA A 251 -11.76 -33.26 1.08
CA ALA A 251 -10.47 -33.64 0.51
C ALA A 251 -9.51 -32.45 0.38
N ALA A 252 -10.01 -31.28 -0.03
CA ALA A 252 -9.19 -30.07 -0.12
C ALA A 252 -8.70 -29.61 1.26
N THR A 253 -9.52 -29.76 2.31
CA THR A 253 -9.08 -29.45 3.68
C THR A 253 -8.00 -30.40 4.17
N GLU A 254 -8.07 -31.70 3.85
CA GLU A 254 -6.97 -32.61 4.17
C GLU A 254 -5.67 -32.26 3.45
N GLU A 255 -5.72 -31.90 2.17
CA GLU A 255 -4.54 -31.42 1.43
C GLU A 255 -3.96 -30.13 2.04
N LEU A 256 -4.83 -29.21 2.43
CA LEU A 256 -4.45 -28.00 3.15
C LEU A 256 -3.72 -28.37 4.45
N TYR A 257 -4.24 -29.29 5.26
CA TYR A 257 -3.54 -29.75 6.47
C TYR A 257 -2.21 -30.43 6.19
N ARG A 258 -2.11 -31.24 5.13
CA ARG A 258 -0.84 -31.83 4.68
C ARG A 258 0.18 -30.76 4.31
N SER A 259 -0.25 -29.61 3.79
CA SER A 259 0.61 -28.50 3.40
C SER A 259 1.09 -27.59 4.55
N LEU A 260 0.48 -27.66 5.74
CA LEU A 260 0.88 -26.83 6.89
C LEU A 260 2.37 -27.02 7.25
N PRO A 261 3.05 -26.07 7.89
CA PRO A 261 4.38 -26.31 8.46
C PRO A 261 4.37 -27.42 9.53
N ASP A 262 5.46 -28.18 9.63
CA ASP A 262 5.71 -29.04 10.79
C ASP A 262 6.26 -28.19 11.94
N ARG A 263 5.52 -28.13 13.05
CA ARG A 263 5.82 -27.30 14.23
C ARG A 263 6.10 -28.16 15.48
N THR A 264 6.39 -29.45 15.32
CA THR A 264 6.62 -30.37 16.45
C THR A 264 7.82 -30.02 17.33
N GLY A 265 8.74 -29.19 16.84
CA GLY A 265 9.87 -28.64 17.61
C GLY A 265 9.64 -27.28 18.26
N GLU A 266 8.45 -26.68 18.11
CA GLU A 266 8.10 -25.37 18.67
C GLU A 266 7.37 -25.54 20.02
N ASP A 267 7.56 -24.60 20.94
CA ASP A 267 6.92 -24.65 22.28
C ASP A 267 5.39 -24.50 22.22
N GLU A 268 4.91 -23.63 21.31
CA GLU A 268 3.49 -23.31 21.15
C GLU A 268 2.94 -23.86 19.82
N PRO A 269 1.70 -24.38 19.83
CA PRO A 269 1.07 -24.89 18.62
C PRO A 269 0.81 -23.78 17.60
N GLY A 270 0.71 -24.16 16.33
CA GLY A 270 0.08 -23.30 15.33
C GLY A 270 -1.45 -23.31 15.49
N HIS A 271 -2.13 -22.25 15.06
CA HIS A 271 -3.58 -22.14 15.15
C HIS A 271 -4.20 -21.98 13.76
N ILE A 272 -5.12 -22.86 13.40
CA ILE A 272 -5.91 -22.73 12.17
C ILE A 272 -7.40 -22.66 12.49
N PHE A 273 -8.01 -21.53 12.14
CA PHE A 273 -9.44 -21.27 12.27
C PHE A 273 -10.10 -21.58 10.93
N ILE A 274 -10.88 -22.67 10.89
CA ILE A 274 -11.51 -23.17 9.65
C ILE A 274 -12.90 -23.80 9.88
N LEU A 275 -13.29 -24.01 11.14
CA LEU A 275 -14.59 -24.59 11.52
C LEU A 275 -15.66 -23.48 11.70
N ASN A 276 -16.65 -23.39 10.80
CA ASN A 276 -17.70 -22.36 10.84
C ASN A 276 -18.86 -22.69 11.80
N GLU A 277 -19.40 -21.71 12.53
CA GLU A 277 -20.45 -21.88 13.58
C GLU A 277 -21.84 -22.32 13.04
N ASP A 278 -22.20 -21.97 11.79
CA ASP A 278 -23.55 -22.22 11.25
C ASP A 278 -23.60 -23.31 10.17
N ALA A 279 -24.38 -24.36 10.46
CA ALA A 279 -24.99 -25.32 9.53
C ALA A 279 -24.06 -26.02 8.52
N LEU A 280 -23.51 -27.18 8.90
CA LEU A 280 -23.29 -28.22 7.90
C LEU A 280 -24.69 -28.77 7.52
N PRO A 281 -25.18 -28.66 6.26
CA PRO A 281 -26.23 -29.56 5.82
C PRO A 281 -25.70 -31.00 5.99
N PRO A 282 -26.57 -31.99 6.27
CA PRO A 282 -26.15 -33.37 6.42
C PRO A 282 -25.43 -33.80 5.11
N GLY A 283 -24.11 -34.00 5.19
CA GLY A 283 -23.27 -34.38 4.05
C GLY A 283 -22.00 -33.54 3.83
N ARG A 284 -21.80 -32.40 4.51
CA ARG A 284 -20.47 -31.78 4.61
C ARG A 284 -19.86 -32.17 5.95
N THR A 285 -18.83 -33.02 5.95
CA THR A 285 -18.08 -33.40 7.14
C THR A 285 -17.17 -32.25 7.57
N GLY A 286 -17.17 -31.93 8.86
CA GLY A 286 -16.37 -30.86 9.47
C GLY A 286 -14.89 -30.97 9.08
N ALA A 287 -14.28 -29.83 8.76
CA ALA A 287 -12.88 -29.54 8.47
C ALA A 287 -11.89 -30.66 8.05
N GLY A 288 -12.28 -31.77 7.41
CA GLY A 288 -11.33 -32.83 7.09
C GLY A 288 -10.91 -33.69 8.30
N ASN A 289 -9.87 -34.49 8.13
CA ASN A 289 -9.23 -35.21 9.23
C ASN A 289 -8.23 -34.30 9.97
N GLU A 290 -8.67 -33.68 11.06
CA GLU A 290 -7.88 -32.78 11.91
C GLU A 290 -6.60 -33.43 12.45
N GLY A 291 -6.56 -34.77 12.54
CA GLY A 291 -5.38 -35.54 12.94
C GLY A 291 -4.14 -35.28 12.07
N ILE A 292 -4.33 -34.86 10.82
CA ILE A 292 -3.23 -34.48 9.92
C ILE A 292 -2.55 -33.20 10.42
N ALA A 293 -3.34 -32.23 10.89
CA ALA A 293 -2.82 -30.96 11.40
C ALA A 293 -2.23 -31.13 12.81
N THR A 294 -2.91 -31.86 13.70
CA THR A 294 -2.45 -32.05 15.09
C THR A 294 -1.13 -32.83 15.18
N GLN A 295 -0.88 -33.79 14.28
CA GLN A 295 0.42 -34.48 14.16
C GLN A 295 1.58 -33.53 13.85
N LYS A 296 1.29 -32.34 13.31
CA LYS A 296 2.25 -31.30 12.96
C LYS A 296 2.26 -30.16 13.98
N HIS A 297 1.69 -30.39 15.17
CA HIS A 297 1.55 -29.43 16.27
C HIS A 297 0.71 -28.19 15.90
N TRP A 298 -0.45 -28.43 15.27
CA TRP A 298 -1.48 -27.43 15.00
C TRP A 298 -2.78 -27.72 15.73
N GLU A 299 -3.43 -26.68 16.23
CA GLU A 299 -4.79 -26.69 16.74
C GLU A 299 -5.78 -26.25 15.66
N VAL A 300 -6.80 -27.07 15.43
CA VAL A 300 -7.92 -26.74 14.54
C VAL A 300 -9.04 -26.12 15.38
N LEU A 301 -9.44 -24.89 15.04
CA LEU A 301 -10.28 -24.05 15.87
C LEU A 301 -11.54 -23.55 15.15
N TRP A 302 -12.55 -23.25 15.98
CA TRP A 302 -13.80 -22.62 15.57
C TRP A 302 -13.65 -21.14 15.28
N CYS A 303 -14.28 -20.75 14.19
CA CYS A 303 -14.40 -19.41 13.70
C CYS A 303 -15.33 -18.61 14.62
N ARG A 304 -14.79 -17.83 15.58
CA ARG A 304 -15.60 -16.92 16.42
C ARG A 304 -15.86 -15.63 15.66
N GLY A 305 -17.10 -15.12 15.70
CA GLY A 305 -17.66 -14.05 14.84
C GLY A 305 -16.94 -12.70 14.71
N ASP A 306 -15.73 -12.53 15.24
CA ASP A 306 -14.95 -11.30 15.15
C ASP A 306 -14.02 -11.35 13.92
N TRP A 307 -14.46 -10.76 12.81
CA TRP A 307 -13.70 -10.61 11.54
C TRP A 307 -13.66 -9.16 11.08
#